data_AF-A0AAW9VEV0-F1
#
_entry.id   AF-A0AAW9VEV0-F1
#
_cell.length_a   1.000
_cell.length_b   1.000
_cell.length_c   1.000
_cell.angle_alpha   90.00
_cell.angle_beta   90.00
_cell.angle_gamma   90.00
#
_symmetry.space_group_name_H-M   'P 1'
#
loop_
_entity.id
_entity.type
_entity.pdbx_description
1 polymer ?
#
loop_
_entity_poly.entity_id
_entity_poly.type
_entity_poly.pdbx_seq_one_letter_code
_entity_poly.pdbx_strand_id
1 'polypeptide(L)'
;MNKKIGMIIPKAAFLNYTYCKAQGGLFDSIKQESQRVMGQLVMELRNPEIHRQGEIQLMFAAEQYPRLSQDKDAIAWHSLQAQFQQAGYVIQVQHHPRGFSIHVNWTQLSLSPPSP
;
A
#
# COMPACT_ATOMS: atom_id res chain seq x y z
N MET A 1 -9.12 -21.32 -53.50
CA MET A 1 -8.76 -20.25 -52.53
C MET A 1 -9.39 -20.56 -51.18
N ASN A 2 -8.62 -21.09 -50.23
CA ASN A 2 -9.13 -21.37 -48.89
C ASN A 2 -8.98 -20.12 -48.00
N LYS A 3 -10.10 -19.45 -47.73
CA LYS A 3 -10.19 -18.40 -46.72
C LYS A 3 -10.02 -19.08 -45.35
N LYS A 4 -8.84 -19.00 -44.75
CA LYS A 4 -8.67 -19.24 -43.31
C LYS A 4 -9.47 -18.16 -42.60
N ILE A 5 -10.71 -18.47 -42.21
CA ILE A 5 -11.43 -17.69 -41.22
C ILE A 5 -10.69 -17.96 -39.92
N GLY A 6 -9.76 -17.07 -39.58
CA GLY A 6 -9.17 -17.05 -38.25
C GLY A 6 -10.31 -17.03 -37.26
N MET A 7 -10.41 -18.09 -36.47
CA MET A 7 -11.39 -18.19 -35.40
C MET A 7 -11.02 -17.11 -34.37
N ILE A 8 -11.55 -15.90 -34.56
CA ILE A 8 -11.59 -14.91 -33.49
C ILE A 8 -12.48 -15.56 -32.44
N ILE A 9 -11.91 -15.97 -31.32
CA ILE A 9 -12.68 -16.48 -30.18
C ILE A 9 -13.13 -15.24 -29.40
N PRO A 10 -14.36 -14.70 -29.62
CA PRO A 10 -14.84 -13.51 -28.92
C PRO A 10 -14.84 -13.68 -27.39
N LYS A 11 -14.87 -14.92 -26.90
CA LYS A 11 -14.79 -15.25 -25.47
C LYS A 11 -13.43 -14.92 -24.85
N ALA A 12 -12.32 -15.16 -25.55
CA ALA A 12 -10.98 -14.91 -24.99
C ALA A 12 -10.67 -13.40 -24.88
N ALA A 13 -11.06 -12.62 -25.89
CA ALA A 13 -10.90 -11.15 -25.86
C ALA A 13 -11.76 -10.50 -24.76
N PHE A 14 -13.01 -10.96 -24.59
CA PHE A 14 -13.89 -10.49 -23.52
C PHE A 14 -13.41 -10.89 -22.12
N LEU A 15 -12.94 -12.13 -21.95
CA LEU A 15 -12.33 -12.59 -20.70
C LEU A 15 -11.04 -11.82 -20.37
N ASN A 16 -10.20 -11.56 -21.38
CA ASN A 16 -9.00 -10.74 -21.19
C ASN A 16 -9.34 -9.29 -20.84
N TYR A 17 -10.32 -8.69 -21.51
CA TYR A 17 -10.78 -7.33 -21.20
C TYR A 17 -11.34 -7.24 -19.76
N THR A 18 -12.19 -8.17 -19.36
CA THR A 18 -12.76 -8.20 -18.00
C THR A 18 -11.70 -8.47 -16.95
N TYR A 19 -10.73 -9.34 -17.22
CA TYR A 19 -9.56 -9.58 -16.38
C TYR A 19 -8.71 -8.32 -16.21
N CYS A 20 -8.28 -7.68 -17.31
CA CYS A 20 -7.50 -6.45 -17.26
C CYS A 20 -8.26 -5.31 -16.55
N LYS A 21 -9.58 -5.20 -16.77
CA LYS A 21 -10.42 -4.21 -16.07
C LYS A 21 -10.52 -4.51 -14.57
N ALA A 22 -10.66 -5.78 -14.19
CA ALA A 22 -10.69 -6.20 -12.79
C ALA A 22 -9.33 -5.94 -12.11
N GLN A 23 -8.22 -6.19 -12.81
CA GLN A 23 -6.88 -5.84 -12.34
C GLN A 23 -6.69 -4.34 -12.18
N GLY A 24 -7.15 -3.53 -13.16
CA GLY A 24 -7.11 -2.07 -13.07
C GLY A 24 -7.90 -1.54 -11.88
N GLY A 25 -9.14 -2.02 -11.70
CA GLY A 25 -9.98 -1.65 -10.55
C GLY A 25 -9.39 -2.08 -9.20
N LEU A 26 -8.70 -3.23 -9.15
CA LEU A 26 -7.98 -3.68 -7.96
C LEU A 26 -6.82 -2.73 -7.62
N PHE A 27 -6.01 -2.37 -8.62
CA PHE A 27 -4.89 -1.44 -8.44
C PHE A 27 -5.37 -0.07 -7.93
N ASP A 28 -6.43 0.47 -8.51
CA ASP A 28 -7.00 1.75 -8.08
C ASP A 28 -7.52 1.69 -6.63
N SER A 29 -8.17 0.58 -6.26
CA SER A 29 -8.65 0.36 -4.88
C SER A 29 -7.51 0.30 -3.87
N ILE A 30 -6.41 -0.40 -4.18
CA ILE A 30 -5.22 -0.48 -3.32
C ILE A 30 -4.58 0.91 -3.18
N LYS A 31 -4.45 1.65 -4.29
CA LYS A 31 -3.90 2.99 -4.30
C LYS A 31 -4.72 3.95 -3.42
N GLN A 32 -6.05 3.90 -3.52
CA GLN A 32 -6.94 4.72 -2.70
C GLN A 32 -6.85 4.39 -1.21
N GLU A 33 -6.78 3.11 -0.85
CA GLU A 33 -6.55 2.71 0.55
C GLU A 33 -5.20 3.19 1.06
N SER A 34 -4.13 3.04 0.27
CA SER A 34 -2.78 3.51 0.62
C SER A 34 -2.73 5.01 0.85
N GLN A 35 -3.39 5.80 0.00
CA GLN A 35 -3.50 7.26 0.19
C GLN A 35 -4.25 7.65 1.46
N ARG A 36 -5.31 6.91 1.82
CA ARG A 36 -6.05 7.14 3.08
C ARG A 36 -5.18 6.83 4.30
N VAL A 37 -4.44 5.73 4.29
CA VAL A 37 -3.50 5.36 5.36
C VAL A 37 -2.42 6.44 5.51
N MET A 38 -1.82 6.86 4.40
CA MET A 38 -0.81 7.93 4.38
C MET A 38 -1.36 9.24 4.97
N GLY A 39 -2.56 9.62 4.56
CA GLY A 39 -3.22 10.83 5.08
C GLY A 39 -3.42 10.80 6.59
N GLN A 40 -3.84 9.66 7.14
CA GLN A 40 -4.00 9.49 8.59
C GLN A 40 -2.66 9.55 9.32
N LEU A 41 -1.63 8.85 8.84
CA LEU A 41 -0.29 8.89 9.43
C LEU A 41 0.26 10.33 9.47
N VAL A 42 0.17 11.06 8.35
CA VAL A 42 0.65 12.44 8.27
C VAL A 42 -0.13 13.37 9.20
N MET A 43 -1.44 13.17 9.33
CA MET A 43 -2.26 13.95 10.24
C MET A 43 -1.83 13.76 11.70
N GLU A 44 -1.60 12.52 12.13
CA GLU A 44 -1.14 12.21 13.49
C GLU A 44 0.29 12.74 13.73
N LEU A 45 1.20 12.62 12.75
CA LEU A 45 2.56 13.15 12.87
C LEU A 45 2.63 14.67 12.99
N ARG A 46 1.61 15.38 12.46
CA ARG A 46 1.48 16.84 12.59
C ARG A 46 0.89 17.26 13.94
N ASN A 47 0.33 16.33 14.71
CA ASN A 47 -0.19 16.63 16.04
C ASN A 47 1.01 16.92 16.98
N PRO A 48 1.13 18.12 17.58
CA PRO A 48 2.28 18.49 18.41
C PRO A 48 2.47 17.62 19.66
N GLU A 49 1.38 17.07 20.22
CA GLU A 49 1.45 16.18 21.39
C GLU A 49 2.10 14.86 21.01
N ILE A 50 1.66 14.30 19.88
CA ILE A 50 2.20 13.05 19.32
C ILE A 50 3.64 13.25 18.85
N HIS A 51 3.91 14.34 18.16
CA HIS A 51 5.25 14.64 17.64
C HIS A 51 6.30 14.65 18.76
N ARG A 52 5.92 15.12 19.95
CA ARG A 52 6.76 15.12 21.16
C ARG A 52 7.01 13.73 21.74
N GLN A 53 6.12 12.75 21.54
CA GLN A 53 6.30 11.39 22.03
C GLN A 53 7.38 10.63 21.27
N GLY A 54 7.65 11.02 20.03
CA GLY A 54 8.74 10.43 19.24
C GLY A 54 8.38 9.15 18.47
N GLU A 55 7.17 8.62 18.72
CA GLU A 55 6.62 7.49 17.98
C GLU A 55 5.08 7.50 17.96
N ILE A 56 4.50 6.75 17.02
CA ILE A 56 3.08 6.42 16.97
C ILE A 56 2.86 4.98 16.58
N GLN A 57 1.75 4.43 17.06
CA GLN A 57 1.18 3.20 16.54
C GLN A 57 -0.28 3.42 16.18
N LEU A 58 -0.64 3.17 14.92
CA LEU A 58 -2.00 3.25 14.43
C LEU A 58 -2.48 1.87 13.98
N MET A 59 -3.72 1.53 14.33
CA MET A 59 -4.38 0.30 13.92
C MET A 59 -5.42 0.60 12.85
N PHE A 60 -5.41 -0.19 11.79
CA PHE A 60 -6.30 -0.07 10.64
C PHE A 60 -7.10 -1.36 10.50
N ALA A 61 -8.42 -1.22 10.55
CA ALA A 61 -9.35 -2.34 10.56
C ALA A 61 -9.57 -2.91 9.14
N ALA A 62 -9.63 -4.23 9.02
CA ALA A 62 -9.83 -4.91 7.73
C ALA A 62 -11.16 -4.53 7.05
N GLU A 63 -12.17 -4.16 7.82
CA GLU A 63 -13.47 -3.71 7.31
C GLU A 63 -13.37 -2.38 6.56
N GLN A 64 -12.38 -1.54 6.92
CA GLN A 64 -12.18 -0.21 6.32
C GLN A 64 -11.09 -0.20 5.24
N TYR A 65 -10.13 -1.13 5.36
CA TYR A 65 -8.97 -1.28 4.49
C TYR A 65 -8.80 -2.74 4.02
N PRO A 66 -9.82 -3.31 3.34
CA PRO A 66 -9.84 -4.73 3.01
C PRO A 66 -8.74 -5.13 2.04
N ARG A 67 -8.35 -4.26 1.08
CA ARG A 67 -7.31 -4.61 0.09
C ARG A 67 -5.93 -4.65 0.73
N LEU A 68 -5.57 -3.61 1.46
CA LEU A 68 -4.30 -3.53 2.16
C LEU A 68 -4.16 -4.59 3.27
N SER A 69 -5.27 -4.99 3.88
CA SER A 69 -5.26 -6.06 4.90
C SER A 69 -5.01 -7.45 4.31
N GLN A 70 -5.44 -7.69 3.07
CA GLN A 70 -5.28 -8.96 2.37
C GLN A 70 -3.95 -9.07 1.63
N ASP A 71 -3.46 -7.96 1.09
CA ASP A 71 -2.27 -7.92 0.23
C ASP A 71 -1.02 -7.52 1.03
N LYS A 72 -0.41 -8.50 1.71
CA LYS A 72 0.75 -8.31 2.58
C LYS A 72 2.03 -7.96 1.82
N ASP A 73 2.12 -8.37 0.55
CA ASP A 73 3.29 -8.17 -0.32
C ASP A 73 3.02 -7.07 -1.37
N ALA A 74 1.98 -6.26 -1.17
CA ALA A 74 1.60 -5.21 -2.10
C ALA A 74 2.77 -4.25 -2.35
N ILE A 75 2.98 -3.90 -3.62
CA ILE A 75 3.87 -2.79 -4.04
C ILE A 75 3.56 -1.50 -3.25
N ALA A 76 2.29 -1.33 -2.85
CA ALA A 76 1.85 -0.22 -2.02
C ALA A 76 2.55 -0.16 -0.65
N TRP A 77 2.83 -1.29 0.00
CA TRP A 77 3.53 -1.33 1.29
C TRP A 77 4.99 -0.94 1.14
N HIS A 78 5.67 -1.50 0.14
CA HIS A 78 7.04 -1.10 -0.17
C HIS A 78 7.15 0.39 -0.47
N SER A 79 6.20 0.92 -1.25
CA SER A 79 6.17 2.35 -1.58
C SER A 79 5.93 3.23 -0.36
N LEU A 80 5.04 2.80 0.55
CA LEU A 80 4.75 3.52 1.79
C LEU A 80 5.96 3.49 2.73
N GLN A 81 6.55 2.32 2.96
CA GLN A 81 7.74 2.18 3.80
C GLN A 81 8.91 2.98 3.27
N ALA A 82 9.18 2.93 1.96
CA ALA A 82 10.26 3.69 1.34
C ALA A 82 10.11 5.20 1.53
N GLN A 83 8.89 5.75 1.40
CA GLN A 83 8.64 7.18 1.62
C GLN A 83 8.94 7.62 3.06
N PHE A 84 8.52 6.83 4.05
CA PHE A 84 8.81 7.13 5.46
C PHE A 84 10.29 6.97 5.79
N GLN A 85 10.93 5.92 5.30
CA GLN A 85 12.37 5.69 5.48
C GLN A 85 13.21 6.80 4.86
N GLN A 86 12.88 7.24 3.65
CA GLN A 86 13.55 8.37 2.98
C GLN A 86 13.39 9.69 3.76
N ALA A 87 12.27 9.86 4.45
CA ALA A 87 12.03 11.02 5.31
C ALA A 87 12.65 10.89 6.72
N GLY A 88 13.41 9.83 6.99
CA GLY A 88 14.13 9.62 8.25
C GLY A 88 13.33 8.91 9.35
N TYR A 89 12.19 8.32 9.03
CA TYR A 89 11.38 7.56 9.97
C TYR A 89 11.71 6.06 9.92
N VAL A 90 11.73 5.41 11.07
CA VAL A 90 11.62 3.95 11.17
C VAL A 90 10.15 3.59 11.09
N ILE A 91 9.79 2.69 10.17
CA ILE A 91 8.41 2.26 9.97
C ILE A 91 8.29 0.74 9.94
N GLN A 92 7.34 0.21 10.68
CA GLN A 92 7.04 -1.22 10.77
C GLN A 92 5.57 -1.46 10.53
N VAL A 93 5.25 -2.47 9.71
CA VAL A 93 3.89 -2.89 9.42
C VAL A 93 3.69 -4.29 9.98
N GLN A 94 2.68 -4.47 10.82
CA GLN A 94 2.32 -5.77 11.39
C GLN A 94 0.91 -6.15 10.93
N HIS A 95 0.80 -7.23 10.18
CA HIS A 95 -0.49 -7.75 9.73
C HIS A 95 -1.08 -8.72 10.75
N HIS A 96 -2.39 -8.64 10.95
CA HIS A 96 -3.14 -9.51 11.85
C HIS A 96 -4.53 -9.82 11.29
N PRO A 97 -5.28 -10.81 11.80
CA PRO A 97 -6.56 -11.23 11.21
C PRO A 97 -7.61 -10.11 11.07
N ARG A 98 -7.53 -9.08 11.93
CA ARG A 98 -8.47 -7.94 11.95
C ARG A 98 -7.98 -6.71 11.17
N GLY A 99 -6.93 -6.85 10.35
CA GLY A 99 -6.34 -5.74 9.58
C GLY A 99 -4.83 -5.64 9.75
N PHE A 100 -4.32 -4.44 10.02
CA PHE A 100 -2.89 -4.22 10.24
C PHE A 100 -2.64 -3.07 11.20
N SER A 101 -1.43 -3.04 11.76
CA SER A 101 -0.93 -1.93 12.56
C SER A 101 0.33 -1.37 11.92
N ILE A 102 0.48 -0.05 11.97
CA ILE A 102 1.68 0.66 11.52
C ILE A 102 2.28 1.35 12.72
N HIS A 103 3.54 1.04 13.01
CA HIS A 103 4.35 1.75 13.99
C HIS A 103 5.35 2.63 13.25
N VAL A 104 5.45 3.89 13.65
CA VAL A 104 6.38 4.88 13.10
C VAL A 104 7.15 5.50 14.25
N ASN A 105 8.48 5.51 14.17
CA ASN A 105 9.37 6.07 15.19
C ASN A 105 10.38 7.02 14.52
N TRP A 106 10.60 8.20 15.10
CA TRP A 106 11.57 9.21 14.63
C TRP A 106 12.54 9.65 15.71
N THR A 107 12.55 8.98 16.86
CA THR A 107 13.61 9.13 17.87
C THR A 107 14.87 8.38 17.49
N GLN A 108 14.71 7.28 16.75
CA GLN A 108 15.81 6.49 16.23
C GLN A 108 16.28 7.12 14.90
N LEU A 109 17.14 8.14 14.99
CA LEU A 109 17.91 8.59 13.86
C LEU A 109 18.72 7.41 13.31
N SER A 110 18.43 6.99 12.08
CA SER A 110 19.29 6.06 11.35
C SER A 110 20.64 6.73 11.12
N LEU A 111 21.57 6.54 12.05
CA LEU A 111 22.98 6.82 11.86
C LEU A 111 23.55 5.80 10.89
N SER A 112 23.40 6.06 9.60
CA SER A 112 24.25 5.45 8.59
C SER A 112 24.42 6.45 7.44
N PRO A 113 25.59 7.13 7.34
CA PRO A 113 25.91 7.90 6.14
C PRO A 113 26.03 6.94 4.94
N PRO A 114 25.77 7.43 3.70
CA PRO A 114 26.10 6.65 2.51
C PRO A 114 27.60 6.31 2.55
N SER A 115 27.90 5.02 2.45
CA SER A 115 29.29 4.55 2.27
C SER A 115 29.83 5.07 0.93
N PRO A 116 31.14 5.36 0.84
CA PRO A 116 31.76 6.13 -0.25
C PRO A 116 31.60 5.50 -1.64
#